data_AF-A0A427XVI3-F1
#
_entry.id   AF-A0A427XVI3-F1
#
_cell.length_a   1.000
_cell.length_b   1.000
_cell.length_c   1.000
_cell.angle_alpha   90.00
_cell.angle_beta   90.00
_cell.angle_gamma   90.00
#
_symmetry.space_group_name_H-M   'P 1'
#
loop_
_entity.id
_entity.type
_entity.pdbx_description
1 polymer ?
#
loop_
_entity_poly.entity_id
_entity_poly.type
_entity_poly.pdbx_seq_one_letter_code
_entity_poly.pdbx_strand_id
1 'polypeptide(L)'
;MSKGLTLARAFKRAGWTVIGVEEEGWGELCPMRFSASVDAFHLLPPPATAYTEYCNRLLSIAQRHAVTLFIPVSGAGSSVEDARAADYMFEATGGTCRTFIQDSETMLDLHDKDRFMGLVGRLGMAVPTGRMVKSVDQAMEYLRSQGSREPKFVLKCMGLDENRGDMTLFPLEGDDEKLGRTRAKLEGLATRITDECPYVFQEFIAGQEYCTHASVVDGQVTSFVACPSNDMLMTYDNVTTEIIGQRAEAWTRQLLARLAGDSTPSGKTRRLMGHFSYDLILSSKDGELYPLECNARVHTAVILLPLDDIARCYSDNTDSVPRHTLRPPRDTLPRSWIYNDLIMRYLPLVIPSHQLLATLHPSLVEYRTRHDLRPNEDPMKLRVDPTLVADDWLPFLVLWHLWWPAVLVSRWWQGKKWTRLNVSTGRIFEA
;
A
#
# COMPACT_ATOMS: atom_id res chain seq x y z
N MET A 1 -5.82 6.76 -8.81
CA MET A 1 -6.68 7.90 -8.38
C MET A 1 -5.96 8.92 -7.49
N SER A 2 -6.03 8.89 -6.15
CA SER A 2 -5.54 9.99 -5.29
C SER A 2 -4.02 10.20 -5.35
N LYS A 3 -3.26 9.10 -5.35
CA LYS A 3 -1.79 9.11 -5.46
C LYS A 3 -1.30 9.80 -6.74
N GLY A 4 -1.78 9.30 -7.88
CA GLY A 4 -1.36 9.79 -9.20
C GLY A 4 -1.79 11.24 -9.43
N LEU A 5 -3.01 11.60 -9.03
CA LEU A 5 -3.50 12.98 -9.10
C LEU A 5 -2.66 13.94 -8.25
N THR A 6 -2.22 13.51 -7.06
CA THR A 6 -1.35 14.32 -6.19
C THR A 6 0.00 14.59 -6.85
N LEU A 7 0.62 13.55 -7.43
CA LEU A 7 1.88 13.73 -8.16
C LEU A 7 1.69 14.57 -9.42
N ALA A 8 0.63 14.36 -10.21
CA ALA A 8 0.33 15.17 -11.38
C ALA A 8 0.24 16.66 -11.04
N ARG A 9 -0.51 17.01 -9.99
CA ARG A 9 -0.62 18.39 -9.47
C ARG A 9 0.72 18.95 -9.04
N ALA A 10 1.49 18.19 -8.25
CA ALA A 10 2.80 18.63 -7.79
C ALA A 10 3.78 18.92 -8.93
N PHE A 11 3.86 18.03 -9.92
CA PHE A 11 4.72 18.20 -11.08
C PHE A 11 4.25 19.35 -11.97
N LYS A 12 2.95 19.51 -12.17
CA LYS A 12 2.39 20.66 -12.91
C LYS A 12 2.77 21.98 -12.27
N ARG A 13 2.61 22.09 -10.94
CA ARG A 13 2.98 23.29 -10.18
C ARG A 13 4.47 23.60 -10.23
N ALA A 14 5.30 22.56 -10.31
CA ALA A 14 6.74 22.70 -10.54
C ALA A 14 7.11 23.02 -12.01
N GLY A 15 6.13 23.24 -12.89
CA GLY A 15 6.34 23.67 -14.28
C GLY A 15 6.54 22.53 -15.28
N TRP A 16 6.30 21.27 -14.89
CA TRP A 16 6.43 20.14 -15.80
C TRP A 16 5.20 20.00 -16.72
N THR A 17 5.45 19.50 -17.92
CA THR A 17 4.40 18.89 -18.76
C THR A 17 4.11 17.50 -18.23
N VAL A 18 2.84 17.22 -17.93
CA VAL A 18 2.43 15.97 -17.27
C VAL A 18 1.60 15.13 -18.24
N ILE A 19 2.11 13.94 -18.54
CA ILE A 19 1.40 12.93 -19.34
C ILE A 19 0.85 11.87 -18.39
N GLY A 20 -0.48 11.82 -18.26
CA GLY A 20 -1.16 10.80 -17.48
C GLY A 20 -1.32 9.52 -18.29
N VAL A 21 -1.13 8.38 -17.64
CA VAL A 21 -1.47 7.07 -18.18
C VAL A 21 -2.25 6.27 -17.15
N GLU A 22 -3.17 5.42 -17.60
CA GLU A 22 -3.97 4.54 -16.74
C GLU A 22 -4.42 3.31 -17.53
N GLU A 23 -4.71 2.22 -16.83
CA GLU A 23 -5.18 0.97 -17.43
C GLU A 23 -6.59 1.10 -18.05
N GLU A 24 -6.82 0.45 -19.19
CA GLU A 24 -8.13 0.29 -19.81
C GLU A 24 -9.13 -0.45 -18.91
N GLY A 25 -10.42 -0.13 -19.06
CA GLY A 25 -11.52 -0.66 -18.24
C GLY A 25 -11.71 0.09 -16.90
N TRP A 26 -10.69 0.80 -16.44
CA TRP A 26 -10.73 1.64 -15.24
C TRP A 26 -10.46 3.12 -15.55
N GLY A 27 -9.52 3.37 -16.46
CA GLY A 27 -8.94 4.67 -16.74
C GLY A 27 -9.83 5.63 -17.52
N GLU A 28 -10.89 5.13 -18.17
CA GLU A 28 -11.74 5.93 -19.08
C GLU A 28 -12.34 7.14 -18.37
N LEU A 29 -12.80 6.91 -17.14
CA LEU A 29 -13.42 7.92 -16.28
C LEU A 29 -12.53 8.28 -15.08
N CYS A 30 -11.27 7.86 -15.06
CA CYS A 30 -10.37 8.13 -13.94
C CYS A 30 -10.30 9.65 -13.66
N PRO A 31 -10.51 10.11 -12.41
CA PRO A 31 -10.51 11.54 -12.08
C PRO A 31 -9.27 12.30 -12.54
N MET A 32 -8.11 11.65 -12.58
CA MET A 32 -6.85 12.24 -13.05
C MET A 32 -6.95 12.73 -14.50
N ARG A 33 -7.72 12.05 -15.35
CA ARG A 33 -7.95 12.44 -16.74
C ARG A 33 -8.58 13.83 -16.90
N PHE A 34 -9.33 14.27 -15.90
CA PHE A 34 -10.07 15.53 -15.91
C PHE A 34 -9.36 16.63 -15.11
N SER A 35 -8.14 16.36 -14.65
CA SER A 35 -7.33 17.35 -13.95
C SER A 35 -6.72 18.34 -14.93
N ALA A 36 -6.76 19.63 -14.59
CA ALA A 36 -6.02 20.67 -15.31
C ALA A 36 -4.49 20.48 -15.18
N SER A 37 -4.05 19.59 -14.29
CA SER A 37 -2.64 19.23 -14.11
C SER A 37 -2.15 18.13 -15.04
N VAL A 38 -2.98 17.64 -15.97
CA VAL A 38 -2.62 16.60 -16.94
C VAL A 38 -2.75 17.17 -18.35
N ASP A 39 -1.63 17.28 -19.06
CA ASP A 39 -1.54 17.87 -20.40
C ASP A 39 -1.98 16.91 -21.52
N ALA A 40 -1.76 15.61 -21.32
CA ALA A 40 -2.31 14.57 -22.17
C ALA A 40 -2.58 13.30 -21.35
N PHE A 41 -3.57 12.52 -21.76
CA PHE A 41 -3.95 11.28 -21.08
C PHE A 41 -4.06 10.13 -22.08
N HIS A 42 -3.47 8.98 -21.76
CA HIS A 42 -3.50 7.78 -22.60
C HIS A 42 -3.95 6.58 -21.79
N LEU A 43 -4.70 5.70 -22.44
CA LEU A 43 -5.03 4.38 -21.89
C LEU A 43 -3.95 3.37 -22.28
N LEU A 44 -3.71 2.43 -21.37
CA LEU A 44 -2.77 1.32 -21.54
C LEU A 44 -3.50 -0.01 -21.41
N PRO A 45 -3.14 -1.02 -22.20
CA PRO A 45 -3.70 -2.36 -22.04
C PRO A 45 -3.25 -2.96 -20.69
N PRO A 46 -4.02 -3.86 -20.07
CA PRO A 46 -3.66 -4.42 -18.77
C PRO A 46 -2.35 -5.21 -18.82
N PRO A 47 -1.34 -4.89 -17.98
CA PRO A 47 -0.04 -5.57 -18.01
C PRO A 47 -0.17 -7.04 -17.64
N ALA A 48 -1.16 -7.42 -16.83
CA ALA A 48 -1.41 -8.80 -16.42
C ALA A 48 -1.80 -9.73 -17.59
N THR A 49 -2.45 -9.20 -18.63
CA THR A 49 -2.95 -9.99 -19.77
C THR A 49 -2.27 -9.65 -21.10
N ALA A 50 -1.67 -8.48 -21.21
CA ALA A 50 -1.13 -7.95 -22.46
C ALA A 50 0.22 -7.22 -22.25
N TYR A 51 1.12 -7.82 -21.45
CA TYR A 51 2.39 -7.20 -21.04
C TYR A 51 3.25 -6.62 -22.18
N THR A 52 3.42 -7.36 -23.29
CA THR A 52 4.22 -6.87 -24.42
C THR A 52 3.60 -5.63 -25.07
N GLU A 53 2.28 -5.62 -25.21
CA GLU A 53 1.55 -4.46 -25.75
C GLU A 53 1.62 -3.27 -24.79
N TYR A 54 1.49 -3.52 -23.49
CA TYR A 54 1.67 -2.53 -22.43
C TYR A 54 3.03 -1.82 -22.54
N CYS A 55 4.11 -2.58 -22.61
CA CYS A 55 5.48 -2.05 -22.77
C CYS A 55 5.64 -1.24 -24.06
N ASN A 56 5.18 -1.77 -25.19
CA ASN A 56 5.28 -1.08 -26.49
C ASN A 56 4.47 0.22 -26.50
N ARG A 57 3.28 0.21 -25.89
CA ARG A 57 2.42 1.40 -25.79
C ARG A 57 3.04 2.46 -24.90
N LEU A 58 3.56 2.07 -23.74
CA LEU A 58 4.30 2.96 -22.84
C LEU A 58 5.50 3.61 -23.55
N LEU A 59 6.33 2.82 -24.23
CA LEU A 59 7.49 3.33 -24.96
C LEU A 59 7.06 4.29 -26.09
N SER A 60 6.01 3.95 -26.84
CA SER A 60 5.48 4.81 -27.90
C SER A 60 4.99 6.16 -27.36
N ILE A 61 4.33 6.16 -26.20
CA ILE A 61 3.90 7.39 -25.52
C ILE A 61 5.13 8.20 -25.08
N ALA A 62 6.11 7.55 -24.46
CA ALA A 62 7.34 8.20 -24.00
C ALA A 62 8.10 8.88 -25.16
N GLN A 63 8.23 8.20 -26.29
CA GLN A 63 8.86 8.74 -27.50
C GLN A 63 8.05 9.88 -28.12
N ARG A 64 6.73 9.71 -28.26
CA ARG A 64 5.84 10.72 -28.87
C ARG A 64 5.88 12.05 -28.11
N HIS A 65 5.91 12.00 -26.79
CA HIS A 65 5.88 13.18 -25.93
C HIS A 65 7.27 13.61 -25.45
N ALA A 66 8.34 12.98 -25.94
CA ALA A 66 9.72 13.21 -25.50
C ALA A 66 9.86 13.20 -23.97
N VAL A 67 9.27 12.19 -23.32
CA VAL A 67 9.24 12.07 -21.86
C VAL A 67 10.67 11.90 -21.33
N THR A 68 11.00 12.69 -20.31
CA THR A 68 12.33 12.69 -19.65
C THR A 68 12.33 12.02 -18.28
N LEU A 69 11.15 11.75 -17.72
CA LEU A 69 10.97 11.11 -16.42
C LEU A 69 9.68 10.28 -16.41
N PHE A 70 9.81 8.98 -16.13
CA PHE A 70 8.70 8.06 -15.89
C PHE A 70 8.58 7.75 -14.39
N ILE A 71 7.38 7.99 -13.84
CA ILE A 71 7.06 7.72 -12.43
C ILE A 71 5.84 6.80 -12.38
N PRO A 72 6.03 5.50 -12.11
CA PRO A 72 4.90 4.59 -11.97
C PRO A 72 4.17 4.82 -10.65
N VAL A 73 2.84 4.85 -10.71
CA VAL A 73 1.96 4.94 -9.53
C VAL A 73 1.17 3.64 -9.41
N SER A 74 1.92 2.55 -9.32
CA SER A 74 1.47 1.18 -9.54
C SER A 74 0.32 0.72 -8.64
N GLY A 75 -0.51 -0.16 -9.20
CA GLY A 75 -1.37 -1.05 -8.45
C GLY A 75 -0.54 -2.09 -7.69
N ALA A 76 -1.15 -2.76 -6.71
CA ALA A 76 -0.48 -3.87 -6.02
C ALA A 76 -0.12 -5.00 -6.99
N GLY A 77 -0.93 -5.26 -8.01
CA GLY A 77 -0.70 -6.35 -8.97
C GLY A 77 0.13 -6.00 -10.21
N SER A 78 0.71 -4.79 -10.30
CA SER A 78 1.45 -4.35 -11.50
C SER A 78 2.88 -3.87 -11.21
N SER A 79 3.32 -3.87 -9.96
CA SER A 79 4.56 -3.17 -9.58
C SER A 79 5.82 -3.81 -10.19
N VAL A 80 5.83 -5.13 -10.33
CA VAL A 80 6.95 -5.86 -10.94
C VAL A 80 6.97 -5.67 -12.46
N GLU A 81 5.79 -5.68 -13.09
CA GLU A 81 5.59 -5.38 -14.51
C GLU A 81 6.04 -3.95 -14.83
N ASP A 82 5.68 -2.98 -13.98
CA ASP A 82 6.08 -1.58 -14.11
C ASP A 82 7.61 -1.40 -14.02
N ALA A 83 8.27 -2.13 -13.10
CA ALA A 83 9.73 -2.11 -12.99
C ALA A 83 10.40 -2.67 -14.26
N ARG A 84 9.92 -3.79 -14.78
CA ARG A 84 10.44 -4.38 -16.03
C ARG A 84 10.18 -3.49 -17.24
N ALA A 85 9.00 -2.86 -17.33
CA ALA A 85 8.66 -1.92 -18.39
C ALA A 85 9.54 -0.65 -18.31
N ALA A 86 9.87 -0.21 -17.10
CA ALA A 86 10.78 0.91 -16.87
C ALA A 86 12.22 0.58 -17.29
N ASP A 87 12.73 -0.61 -16.96
CA ASP A 87 14.05 -1.07 -17.41
C ASP A 87 14.12 -1.05 -18.96
N TYR A 88 13.11 -1.64 -19.62
CA TYR A 88 13.00 -1.62 -21.08
C TYR A 88 12.92 -0.19 -21.66
N MET A 89 12.13 0.69 -21.05
CA MET A 89 11.99 2.08 -21.50
C MET A 89 13.31 2.86 -21.36
N PHE A 90 14.03 2.66 -20.25
CA PHE A 90 15.31 3.30 -20.03
C PHE A 90 16.32 2.89 -21.10
N GLU A 91 16.45 1.59 -21.37
CA GLU A 91 17.34 1.06 -22.41
C GLU A 91 16.94 1.56 -23.81
N ALA A 92 15.67 1.45 -24.18
CA ALA A 92 15.17 1.82 -25.50
C ALA A 92 15.26 3.33 -25.80
N THR A 93 15.32 4.18 -24.77
CA THR A 93 15.51 5.62 -24.91
C THR A 93 16.96 6.07 -24.73
N GLY A 94 17.90 5.13 -24.56
CA GLY A 94 19.31 5.43 -24.30
C GLY A 94 19.51 6.24 -23.02
N GLY A 95 18.63 6.06 -22.02
CA GLY A 95 18.64 6.80 -20.77
C GLY A 95 18.03 8.20 -20.82
N THR A 96 17.51 8.64 -21.97
CA THR A 96 16.86 9.96 -22.11
C THR A 96 15.59 10.05 -21.24
N CYS A 97 14.81 8.97 -21.18
CA CYS A 97 13.72 8.83 -20.23
C CYS A 97 14.25 8.19 -18.95
N ARG A 98 14.48 9.01 -17.91
CA ARG A 98 14.84 8.51 -16.58
C ARG A 98 13.64 7.79 -15.97
N THR A 99 13.90 6.80 -15.12
CA THR A 99 12.83 6.03 -14.46
C THR A 99 12.95 6.12 -12.95
N PHE A 100 11.85 6.46 -12.27
CA PHE A 100 11.81 6.62 -10.81
C PHE A 100 11.17 5.37 -10.17
N ILE A 101 11.87 4.26 -10.25
CA ILE A 101 11.45 2.94 -9.75
C ILE A 101 12.68 2.06 -9.53
N GLN A 102 12.56 1.07 -8.66
CA GLN A 102 13.59 0.06 -8.41
C GLN A 102 13.79 -0.82 -9.65
N ASP A 103 14.92 -1.51 -9.72
CA ASP A 103 15.09 -2.59 -10.69
C ASP A 103 14.09 -3.73 -10.40
N SER A 104 13.76 -4.51 -11.43
CA SER A 104 12.73 -5.55 -11.33
C SER A 104 13.01 -6.66 -10.30
N GLU A 105 14.28 -6.99 -10.02
CA GLU A 105 14.64 -8.00 -9.01
C GLU A 105 14.47 -7.43 -7.59
N THR A 106 14.95 -6.20 -7.36
CA THR A 106 14.72 -5.49 -6.10
C THR A 106 13.24 -5.23 -5.85
N MET A 107 12.48 -4.85 -6.89
CA MET A 107 11.03 -4.70 -6.80
C MET A 107 10.38 -6.00 -6.35
N LEU A 108 10.73 -7.14 -6.95
CA LEU A 108 10.17 -8.44 -6.60
C LEU A 108 10.54 -8.86 -5.16
N ASP A 109 11.79 -8.65 -4.74
CA ASP A 109 12.22 -8.97 -3.38
C ASP A 109 11.52 -8.12 -2.32
N LEU A 110 11.14 -6.88 -2.64
CA LEU A 110 10.41 -5.99 -1.73
C LEU A 110 8.90 -6.24 -1.76
N HIS A 111 8.32 -6.43 -2.96
CA HIS A 111 6.88 -6.53 -3.14
C HIS A 111 6.31 -7.88 -2.67
N ASP A 112 7.04 -8.97 -2.93
CA ASP A 112 6.64 -10.29 -2.46
C ASP A 112 6.88 -10.40 -0.96
N LYS A 113 5.81 -10.68 -0.21
CA LYS A 113 5.83 -10.63 1.26
C LYS A 113 6.87 -11.55 1.86
N ASP A 114 7.04 -12.74 1.30
CA ASP A 114 7.89 -13.77 1.88
C ASP A 114 9.35 -13.53 1.51
N ARG A 115 9.62 -13.12 0.26
CA ARG A 115 10.95 -12.62 -0.13
C ARG A 115 11.35 -11.42 0.71
N PHE A 116 10.43 -10.50 0.97
CA PHE A 116 10.70 -9.31 1.76
C PHE A 116 11.06 -9.67 3.20
N MET A 117 10.28 -10.54 3.86
CA MET A 117 10.61 -10.99 5.22
C MET A 117 11.95 -11.73 5.26
N GLY A 118 12.21 -12.61 4.28
CA GLY A 118 13.48 -13.32 4.17
C GLY A 118 14.67 -12.38 3.94
N LEU A 119 14.49 -11.35 3.09
CA LEU A 119 15.48 -10.31 2.82
C LEU A 119 15.77 -9.49 4.08
N VAL A 120 14.75 -8.96 4.75
CA VAL A 120 14.92 -8.14 5.96
C VAL A 120 15.62 -8.95 7.08
N GLY A 121 15.20 -10.21 7.29
CA GLY A 121 15.84 -11.10 8.25
C GLY A 121 17.30 -11.40 7.92
N ARG A 122 17.62 -11.66 6.64
CA ARG A 122 18.99 -11.88 6.16
C ARG A 122 19.89 -10.65 6.30
N LEU A 123 19.31 -9.45 6.21
CA LEU A 123 19.99 -8.18 6.45
C LEU A 123 20.19 -7.87 7.95
N GLY A 124 19.76 -8.77 8.84
CA GLY A 124 19.93 -8.66 10.29
C GLY A 124 18.99 -7.66 10.95
N MET A 125 17.85 -7.36 10.32
CA MET A 125 16.80 -6.52 10.90
C MET A 125 15.71 -7.38 11.54
N ALA A 126 15.01 -6.82 12.52
CA ALA A 126 13.93 -7.52 13.22
C ALA A 126 12.77 -7.85 12.27
N VAL A 127 12.34 -9.10 12.29
CA VAL A 127 11.16 -9.61 11.56
C VAL A 127 10.29 -10.43 12.52
N PRO A 128 8.97 -10.53 12.27
CA PRO A 128 8.12 -11.45 13.02
C PRO A 128 8.71 -12.86 12.99
N THR A 129 8.80 -13.51 14.15
CA THR A 129 9.33 -14.88 14.19
C THR A 129 8.37 -15.84 13.49
N GLY A 130 8.89 -16.88 12.85
CA GLY A 130 8.04 -17.83 12.16
C GLY A 130 8.77 -19.05 11.64
N ARG A 131 8.00 -20.06 11.23
CA ARG A 131 8.51 -21.28 10.62
C ARG A 131 7.61 -21.73 9.47
N MET A 132 8.24 -21.95 8.32
CA MET A 132 7.59 -22.62 7.20
C MET A 132 7.44 -24.12 7.52
N VAL A 133 6.27 -24.66 7.24
CA VAL A 133 5.86 -26.04 7.46
C VAL A 133 5.26 -26.59 6.18
N LYS A 134 5.64 -27.82 5.84
CA LYS A 134 5.24 -28.49 4.59
C LYS A 134 4.35 -29.71 4.82
N SER A 135 4.02 -29.99 6.07
CA SER A 135 3.06 -31.01 6.48
C SER A 135 2.43 -30.65 7.82
N VAL A 136 1.28 -31.26 8.12
CA VAL A 136 0.65 -31.14 9.44
C VAL A 136 1.58 -31.64 10.54
N ASP A 137 2.34 -32.71 10.32
CA ASP A 137 3.24 -33.23 11.36
C ASP A 137 4.38 -32.26 11.69
N GLN A 138 4.95 -31.59 10.68
CA GLN A 138 5.92 -30.51 10.90
C GLN A 138 5.29 -29.32 11.65
N ALA A 139 4.04 -28.99 11.34
CA ALA A 139 3.28 -27.98 12.07
C ALA A 139 3.12 -28.36 13.55
N MET A 140 2.71 -29.59 13.83
CA MET A 140 2.55 -30.08 15.20
C MET A 140 3.88 -30.13 15.96
N GLU A 141 4.96 -30.55 15.30
CA GLU A 141 6.31 -30.55 15.88
C GLU A 141 6.74 -29.14 16.26
N TYR A 142 6.56 -28.16 15.36
CA TYR A 142 6.88 -26.77 15.62
C TYR A 142 6.09 -26.19 16.79
N LEU A 143 4.77 -26.38 16.82
CA LEU A 143 3.93 -25.86 17.90
C LEU A 143 4.31 -26.49 19.25
N ARG A 144 4.61 -27.78 19.29
CA ARG A 144 5.11 -28.46 20.50
C ARG A 144 6.47 -27.92 20.94
N SER A 145 7.37 -27.62 20.00
CA SER A 145 8.71 -27.11 20.32
C SER A 145 8.69 -25.71 20.94
N GLN A 146 7.60 -24.95 20.79
CA GLN A 146 7.45 -23.65 21.45
C GLN A 146 7.24 -23.78 22.97
N GLY A 147 6.86 -24.97 23.47
CA GLY A 147 6.67 -25.24 24.90
C GLY A 147 5.50 -24.49 25.56
N SER A 148 4.81 -23.62 24.83
CA SER A 148 3.66 -22.83 25.28
C SER A 148 2.41 -23.22 24.50
N ARG A 149 1.28 -23.35 25.21
CA ARG A 149 -0.04 -23.63 24.63
C ARG A 149 -0.89 -22.38 24.41
N GLU A 150 -0.31 -21.21 24.69
CA GLU A 150 -1.00 -19.95 24.42
C GLU A 150 -1.06 -19.73 22.89
N PRO A 151 -2.21 -19.30 22.36
CA PRO A 151 -2.33 -18.95 20.94
C PRO A 151 -1.41 -17.78 20.61
N LYS A 152 -0.42 -18.00 19.74
CA LYS A 152 0.63 -17.01 19.41
C LYS A 152 0.89 -16.85 17.92
N PHE A 153 0.46 -17.81 17.10
CA PHE A 153 0.84 -17.82 15.69
C PHE A 153 -0.38 -17.72 14.79
N VAL A 154 -0.31 -16.87 13.78
CA VAL A 154 -1.20 -16.97 12.63
C VAL A 154 -0.60 -17.90 11.59
N LEU A 155 -1.45 -18.61 10.88
CA LEU A 155 -1.05 -19.55 9.84
C LEU A 155 -1.36 -18.93 8.47
N LYS A 156 -0.37 -18.83 7.58
CA LYS A 156 -0.53 -18.25 6.25
C LYS A 156 -0.12 -19.23 5.17
N CYS A 157 -0.96 -19.40 4.16
CA CYS A 157 -0.64 -20.18 2.98
C CYS A 157 0.34 -19.40 2.08
N MET A 158 1.37 -20.08 1.59
CA MET A 158 2.34 -19.50 0.65
C MET A 158 1.87 -19.57 -0.81
N GLY A 159 0.80 -20.32 -1.08
CA GLY A 159 0.16 -20.43 -2.39
C GLY A 159 -0.95 -19.41 -2.63
N LEU A 160 -1.70 -19.62 -3.71
CA LEU A 160 -2.98 -18.94 -3.96
C LEU A 160 -4.02 -19.45 -2.97
N ASP A 161 -4.27 -18.68 -1.92
CA ASP A 161 -5.31 -18.95 -0.92
C ASP A 161 -6.31 -17.80 -0.88
N GLU A 162 -7.59 -18.15 -0.93
CA GLU A 162 -8.73 -17.24 -0.87
C GLU A 162 -9.00 -16.75 0.58
N ASN A 163 -8.42 -17.42 1.60
CA ASN A 163 -8.61 -17.11 3.02
C ASN A 163 -7.46 -16.33 3.68
N ARG A 164 -6.78 -15.44 2.93
CA ARG A 164 -5.70 -14.58 3.47
C ARG A 164 -6.06 -13.72 4.69
N GLY A 165 -7.34 -13.61 5.03
CA GLY A 165 -7.85 -12.89 6.20
C GLY A 165 -8.09 -13.74 7.45
N ASP A 166 -7.84 -15.06 7.43
CA ASP A 166 -8.00 -15.89 8.63
C ASP A 166 -6.89 -15.59 9.66
N MET A 167 -7.27 -14.92 10.74
CA MET A 167 -6.39 -14.56 11.85
C MET A 167 -6.53 -15.54 13.03
N THR A 168 -7.01 -16.76 12.79
CA THR A 168 -7.05 -17.82 13.80
C THR A 168 -5.66 -18.01 14.40
N LEU A 169 -5.58 -17.92 15.73
CA LEU A 169 -4.34 -18.11 16.46
C LEU A 169 -4.12 -19.59 16.80
N PHE A 170 -2.88 -20.01 16.65
CA PHE A 170 -2.39 -21.36 16.91
C PHE A 170 -1.29 -21.36 17.99
N PRO A 171 -1.19 -22.42 18.81
CA PRO A 171 -2.19 -23.49 18.95
C PRO A 171 -3.55 -22.93 19.39
N LEU A 172 -4.63 -23.67 19.10
CA LEU A 172 -5.99 -23.19 19.40
C LEU A 172 -6.19 -23.01 20.90
N GLU A 173 -6.94 -21.99 21.28
CA GLU A 173 -7.24 -21.73 22.69
C GLU A 173 -7.98 -22.90 23.34
N GLY A 174 -7.50 -23.32 24.52
CA GLY A 174 -8.08 -24.44 25.27
C GLY A 174 -7.85 -25.81 24.64
N ASP A 175 -6.78 -25.98 23.86
CA ASP A 175 -6.37 -27.30 23.34
C ASP A 175 -5.74 -28.18 24.45
N ASP A 176 -5.75 -29.49 24.22
CA ASP A 176 -5.16 -30.46 25.15
C ASP A 176 -3.63 -30.54 25.02
N GLU A 177 -2.96 -31.35 25.86
CA GLU A 177 -1.50 -31.53 25.77
C GLU A 177 -1.02 -32.11 24.44
N LYS A 178 -1.91 -32.81 23.73
CA LYS A 178 -1.61 -33.44 22.43
C LYS A 178 -1.86 -32.51 21.26
N LEU A 179 -2.47 -31.34 21.50
CA LEU A 179 -2.94 -30.37 20.53
C LEU A 179 -3.94 -30.98 19.53
N GLY A 180 -4.87 -31.80 20.03
CA GLY A 180 -5.81 -32.57 19.21
C GLY A 180 -6.73 -31.70 18.35
N ARG A 181 -7.23 -30.59 18.90
CA ARG A 181 -8.11 -29.66 18.15
C ARG A 181 -7.34 -28.93 17.07
N THR A 182 -6.12 -28.48 17.39
CA THR A 182 -5.22 -27.84 16.43
C THR A 182 -4.90 -28.78 15.29
N ARG A 183 -4.54 -30.05 15.58
CA ARG A 183 -4.27 -31.05 14.54
C ARG A 183 -5.47 -31.24 13.61
N ALA A 184 -6.66 -31.44 14.17
CA ALA A 184 -7.88 -31.61 13.39
C ALA A 184 -8.19 -30.38 12.51
N LYS A 185 -7.97 -29.15 13.03
CA LYS A 185 -8.14 -27.91 12.26
C LYS A 185 -7.14 -27.83 11.09
N LEU A 186 -5.88 -28.20 11.31
CA LEU A 186 -4.85 -28.21 10.26
C LEU A 186 -5.11 -29.29 9.19
N GLU A 187 -5.58 -30.47 9.59
CA GLU A 187 -5.97 -31.54 8.65
C GLU A 187 -7.23 -31.18 7.85
N GLY A 188 -8.11 -30.35 8.44
CA GLY A 188 -9.35 -29.87 7.83
C GLY A 188 -9.21 -28.60 6.98
N LEU A 189 -7.99 -28.10 6.75
CA LEU A 189 -7.78 -26.96 5.84
C LEU A 189 -8.24 -27.32 4.42
N ALA A 190 -8.97 -26.40 3.78
CA ALA A 190 -9.43 -26.59 2.41
C ALA A 190 -8.25 -26.78 1.44
N THR A 191 -7.22 -25.96 1.61
CA THR A 191 -5.93 -26.11 0.95
C THR A 191 -4.99 -26.89 1.87
N ARG A 192 -4.59 -28.08 1.45
CA ARG A 192 -3.74 -28.96 2.27
C ARG A 192 -2.31 -28.42 2.35
N ILE A 193 -1.69 -28.59 3.52
CA ILE A 193 -0.26 -28.31 3.71
C ILE A 193 0.56 -29.38 3.01
N THR A 194 1.29 -29.01 1.94
CA THR A 194 2.19 -29.91 1.20
C THR A 194 3.52 -29.23 0.86
N ASP A 195 4.43 -29.95 0.19
CA ASP A 195 5.68 -29.37 -0.30
C ASP A 195 5.44 -28.31 -1.38
N GLU A 196 4.41 -28.51 -2.22
CA GLU A 196 3.99 -27.60 -3.29
C GLU A 196 3.13 -26.44 -2.78
N CYS A 197 2.44 -26.63 -1.64
CA CYS A 197 1.64 -25.63 -0.99
C CYS A 197 2.00 -25.51 0.50
N PRO A 198 3.20 -24.97 0.81
CA PRO A 198 3.65 -24.84 2.19
C PRO A 198 2.87 -23.73 2.89
N TYR A 199 2.89 -23.78 4.23
CA TYR A 199 2.35 -22.75 5.09
C TYR A 199 3.44 -22.17 5.97
N VAL A 200 3.27 -20.93 6.43
CA VAL A 200 4.13 -20.31 7.44
C VAL A 200 3.33 -20.03 8.70
N PHE A 201 3.81 -20.53 9.84
CA PHE A 201 3.42 -19.98 11.13
C PHE A 201 4.20 -18.69 11.33
N GLN A 202 3.50 -17.61 11.55
CA GLN A 202 4.08 -16.32 11.87
C GLN A 202 3.56 -15.87 13.23
N GLU A 203 4.44 -15.39 14.10
CA GLU A 203 4.05 -14.78 15.38
C GLU A 203 3.04 -13.67 15.11
N PHE A 204 1.93 -13.73 15.84
CA PHE A 204 0.94 -12.68 15.88
C PHE A 204 1.49 -11.55 16.73
N ILE A 205 1.73 -10.41 16.09
CA ILE A 205 2.21 -9.21 16.77
C ILE A 205 0.99 -8.37 17.12
N ALA A 206 0.65 -8.33 18.41
CA ALA A 206 -0.31 -7.36 18.91
C ALA A 206 0.34 -5.97 18.92
N GLY A 207 -0.34 -4.96 18.39
CA GLY A 207 0.25 -3.63 18.25
C GLY A 207 -0.57 -2.66 17.40
N GLN A 208 -0.08 -1.43 17.31
CA GLN A 208 -0.62 -0.42 16.40
C GLN A 208 0.16 -0.46 15.08
N GLU A 209 -0.57 -0.58 13.98
CA GLU A 209 -0.01 -0.53 12.63
C GLU A 209 0.26 0.91 12.19
N TYR A 210 1.28 1.08 11.36
CA TYR A 210 1.67 2.35 10.75
C TYR A 210 2.02 2.08 9.29
N CYS A 211 1.57 2.95 8.40
CA CYS A 211 2.00 2.94 7.00
C CYS A 211 2.94 4.12 6.76
N THR A 212 3.91 3.92 5.90
CA THR A 212 4.88 4.96 5.52
C THR A 212 4.82 5.26 4.04
N HIS A 213 5.38 6.39 3.64
CA HIS A 213 5.71 6.71 2.26
C HIS A 213 7.12 7.28 2.25
N ALA A 214 8.02 6.75 1.42
CA ALA A 214 9.32 7.34 1.18
C ALA A 214 9.61 7.46 -0.32
N SER A 215 10.07 8.65 -0.75
CA SER A 215 10.76 8.80 -2.03
C SER A 215 12.26 8.63 -1.80
N VAL A 216 12.94 7.88 -2.66
CA VAL A 216 14.36 7.56 -2.53
C VAL A 216 15.09 7.84 -3.84
N VAL A 217 16.21 8.54 -3.75
CA VAL A 217 17.14 8.82 -4.85
C VAL A 217 18.51 8.33 -4.40
N ASP A 218 19.09 7.37 -5.12
CA ASP A 218 20.41 6.80 -4.84
C ASP A 218 20.60 6.35 -3.38
N GLY A 219 19.60 5.67 -2.83
CA GLY A 219 19.58 5.19 -1.45
C GLY A 219 19.29 6.25 -0.39
N GLN A 220 19.13 7.52 -0.78
CA GLN A 220 18.82 8.63 0.13
C GLN A 220 17.33 8.97 0.13
N VAL A 221 16.74 9.05 1.32
CA VAL A 221 15.33 9.44 1.50
C VAL A 221 15.14 10.94 1.24
N THR A 222 14.39 11.29 0.19
CA THR A 222 14.13 12.67 -0.24
C THR A 222 12.77 13.20 0.23
N SER A 223 11.80 12.32 0.48
CA SER A 223 10.55 12.64 1.15
C SER A 223 10.15 11.50 2.09
N PHE A 224 9.49 11.82 3.21
CA PHE A 224 9.02 10.82 4.16
C PHE A 224 7.68 11.23 4.81
N VAL A 225 6.78 10.26 4.94
CA VAL A 225 5.52 10.39 5.68
C VAL A 225 5.30 9.12 6.51
N ALA A 226 4.79 9.26 7.72
CA ALA A 226 4.26 8.15 8.53
C ALA A 226 2.83 8.48 9.00
N CYS A 227 1.95 7.49 8.93
CA CYS A 227 0.55 7.57 9.36
C CYS A 227 0.20 6.35 10.22
N PRO A 228 -0.67 6.47 11.24
CA PRO A 228 -1.34 5.31 11.81
C PRO A 228 -2.11 4.57 10.70
N SER A 229 -2.11 3.25 10.74
CA SER A 229 -2.73 2.39 9.73
C SER A 229 -3.71 1.38 10.36
N ASN A 230 -4.44 0.72 9.47
CA ASN A 230 -5.28 -0.45 9.70
C ASN A 230 -5.53 -1.16 8.36
N ASP A 231 -6.26 -2.28 8.40
CA ASP A 231 -6.63 -3.11 7.23
C ASP A 231 -7.30 -2.32 6.08
N MET A 232 -8.04 -1.25 6.39
CA MET A 232 -8.70 -0.42 5.37
C MET A 232 -8.61 1.06 5.69
N LEU A 233 -7.45 1.65 5.40
CA LEU A 233 -7.17 3.04 5.76
C LEU A 233 -7.98 4.03 4.90
N MET A 234 -8.87 4.77 5.57
CA MET A 234 -9.77 5.78 4.98
C MET A 234 -9.50 7.20 5.51
N THR A 235 -8.56 7.35 6.43
CA THR A 235 -8.12 8.64 6.98
C THR A 235 -6.63 8.59 7.21
N TYR A 236 -5.93 9.60 6.71
CA TYR A 236 -4.48 9.72 6.82
C TYR A 236 -4.17 10.86 7.79
N ASP A 237 -3.59 10.53 8.94
CA ASP A 237 -3.08 11.49 9.91
C ASP A 237 -1.55 11.56 9.84
N ASN A 238 -1.01 12.75 10.06
CA ASN A 238 0.42 12.93 10.10
C ASN A 238 0.98 12.62 11.50
N VAL A 239 1.78 11.55 11.62
CA VAL A 239 2.61 11.27 12.82
C VAL A 239 4.10 11.34 12.51
N THR A 240 4.48 11.89 11.35
CA THR A 240 5.85 11.87 10.82
C THR A 240 6.85 12.52 11.77
N THR A 241 6.47 13.61 12.43
CA THR A 241 7.36 14.34 13.35
C THR A 241 7.34 13.80 14.78
N GLU A 242 6.43 12.89 15.09
CA GLU A 242 6.36 12.23 16.39
C GLU A 242 7.46 11.18 16.54
N ILE A 243 7.66 10.68 17.76
CA ILE A 243 8.68 9.65 18.06
C ILE A 243 8.47 8.43 17.15
N ILE A 244 7.22 8.01 16.94
CA ILE A 244 6.93 6.85 16.09
C ILE A 244 7.27 7.09 14.62
N GLY A 245 7.00 8.29 14.08
CA GLY A 245 7.39 8.66 12.73
C GLY A 245 8.91 8.71 12.55
N GLN A 246 9.63 9.25 13.54
CA GLN A 246 11.10 9.27 13.55
C GLN A 246 11.68 7.85 13.58
N ARG A 247 11.11 6.94 14.38
CA ARG A 247 11.52 5.53 14.42
C ARG A 247 11.26 4.82 13.09
N ALA A 248 10.11 5.05 12.47
CA ALA A 248 9.78 4.49 11.16
C ALA A 248 10.71 5.01 10.04
N GLU A 249 11.08 6.29 10.09
CA GLU A 249 12.05 6.88 9.15
C GLU A 249 13.45 6.28 9.36
N ALA A 250 13.89 6.15 10.62
CA ALA A 250 15.16 5.55 10.96
C ALA A 250 15.24 4.09 10.50
N TRP A 251 14.17 3.31 10.70
CA TRP A 251 14.04 1.95 10.21
C TRP A 251 14.17 1.89 8.67
N THR A 252 13.49 2.80 7.97
CA THR A 252 13.57 2.90 6.49
C THR A 252 14.99 3.18 6.02
N ARG A 253 15.67 4.16 6.65
CA ARG A 253 17.07 4.50 6.34
C ARG A 253 18.03 3.36 6.64
N GLN A 254 17.81 2.64 7.74
CA GLN A 254 18.59 1.47 8.09
C GLN A 254 18.45 0.37 7.04
N LEU A 255 17.23 0.07 6.59
CA LEU A 255 17.01 -0.92 5.54
C LEU A 255 17.69 -0.49 4.23
N LEU A 256 17.53 0.76 3.80
CA LEU A 256 18.20 1.28 2.59
C LEU A 256 19.73 1.17 2.68
N ALA A 257 20.32 1.50 3.83
CA ALA A 257 21.75 1.37 4.05
C ALA A 257 22.23 -0.10 3.98
N ARG A 258 21.43 -1.04 4.47
CA ARG A 258 21.71 -2.48 4.37
C ARG A 258 21.57 -2.99 2.94
N LEU A 259 20.53 -2.55 2.23
CA LEU A 259 20.30 -2.89 0.82
C LEU A 259 21.41 -2.37 -0.10
N ALA A 260 22.02 -1.22 0.23
CA ALA A 260 23.13 -0.68 -0.55
C ALA A 260 24.36 -1.61 -0.57
N GLY A 261 24.53 -2.43 0.46
CA GLY A 261 25.57 -3.46 0.54
C GLY A 261 25.13 -4.87 0.13
N ASP A 262 23.86 -5.04 -0.28
CA ASP A 262 23.30 -6.32 -0.71
C ASP A 262 23.17 -6.37 -2.23
N SER A 263 23.50 -7.51 -2.84
CA SER A 263 23.25 -7.74 -4.26
C SER A 263 21.85 -8.32 -4.48
N THR A 264 21.28 -8.05 -5.66
CA THR A 264 20.13 -8.79 -6.20
C THR A 264 20.44 -10.29 -6.30
N PRO A 265 19.43 -11.18 -6.42
CA PRO A 265 19.63 -12.61 -6.64
C PRO A 265 20.55 -12.94 -7.83
N SER A 266 20.55 -12.13 -8.89
CA SER A 266 21.47 -12.29 -10.03
C SER A 266 22.88 -11.73 -9.80
N GLY A 267 23.18 -11.17 -8.62
CA GLY A 267 24.49 -10.63 -8.25
C GLY A 267 24.72 -9.16 -8.63
N LYS A 268 23.72 -8.48 -9.21
CA LYS A 268 23.82 -7.05 -9.56
C LYS A 268 23.65 -6.16 -8.33
N THR A 269 24.27 -4.99 -8.34
CA THR A 269 23.99 -3.92 -7.38
C THR A 269 22.52 -3.51 -7.45
N ARG A 270 21.84 -3.43 -6.30
CA ARG A 270 20.44 -3.01 -6.22
C ARG A 270 20.29 -1.55 -6.60
N ARG A 271 19.30 -1.24 -7.43
CA ARG A 271 18.93 0.14 -7.76
C ARG A 271 18.02 0.71 -6.68
N LEU A 272 18.59 1.54 -5.81
CA LEU A 272 17.86 2.21 -4.74
C LEU A 272 17.28 3.55 -5.19
N MET A 273 16.37 3.48 -6.17
CA MET A 273 15.63 4.60 -6.75
C MET A 273 14.14 4.27 -6.69
N GLY A 274 13.26 5.23 -6.46
CA GLY A 274 11.81 5.00 -6.47
C GLY A 274 11.15 5.20 -5.12
N HIS A 275 10.11 4.42 -4.85
CA HIS A 275 9.31 4.54 -3.63
C HIS A 275 9.45 3.34 -2.73
N PHE A 276 9.74 3.58 -1.46
CA PHE A 276 9.95 2.57 -0.44
C PHE A 276 8.96 2.80 0.68
N SER A 277 7.73 2.30 0.49
CA SER A 277 6.66 2.43 1.46
C SER A 277 6.50 1.12 2.22
N TYR A 278 6.25 1.20 3.52
CA TYR A 278 6.18 0.03 4.39
C TYR A 278 4.97 0.11 5.30
N ASP A 279 4.36 -1.03 5.52
CA ASP A 279 3.48 -1.24 6.67
C ASP A 279 4.31 -1.84 7.79
N LEU A 280 4.28 -1.18 8.93
CA LEU A 280 5.02 -1.52 10.15
C LEU A 280 4.02 -1.72 11.29
N ILE A 281 4.37 -2.52 12.27
CA ILE A 281 3.60 -2.67 13.51
C ILE A 281 4.48 -2.36 14.70
N LEU A 282 3.99 -1.49 15.59
CA LEU A 282 4.60 -1.24 16.89
C LEU A 282 4.07 -2.28 17.88
N SER A 283 4.91 -3.25 18.20
CA SER A 283 4.58 -4.35 19.12
C SER A 283 4.28 -3.82 20.52
N SER A 284 3.15 -4.22 21.09
CA SER A 284 2.77 -3.89 22.47
C SER A 284 3.54 -4.72 23.51
N LYS A 285 4.25 -5.77 23.08
CA LYS A 285 4.98 -6.72 23.93
C LYS A 285 6.35 -6.18 24.33
N ASP A 286 7.09 -5.65 23.36
CA ASP A 286 8.49 -5.20 23.51
C ASP A 286 8.71 -3.75 23.05
N GLY A 287 7.69 -3.11 22.47
CA GLY A 287 7.80 -1.74 21.97
C GLY A 287 8.62 -1.63 20.67
N GLU A 288 8.95 -2.75 20.01
CA GLU A 288 9.74 -2.75 18.77
C GLU A 288 8.89 -2.59 17.51
N LEU A 289 9.53 -2.09 16.44
CA LEU A 289 8.90 -1.96 15.13
C LEU A 289 9.23 -3.19 14.27
N TYR A 290 8.18 -3.88 13.85
CA TYR A 290 8.29 -5.00 12.93
C TYR A 290 7.68 -4.64 11.57
N PRO A 291 8.32 -5.01 10.45
CA PRO A 291 7.68 -4.90 9.15
C PRO A 291 6.54 -5.90 9.02
N LEU A 292 5.48 -5.51 8.30
CA LEU A 292 4.38 -6.36 7.87
C LEU A 292 4.41 -6.63 6.36
N GLU A 293 4.73 -5.60 5.58
CA GLU A 293 4.93 -5.68 4.12
C GLU A 293 5.68 -4.44 3.60
N CYS A 294 6.22 -4.56 2.38
CA CYS A 294 6.71 -3.41 1.62
C CYS A 294 5.81 -3.18 0.40
N ASN A 295 5.25 -1.99 0.35
CA ASN A 295 4.59 -1.43 -0.81
C ASN A 295 5.63 -0.60 -1.58
N ALA A 296 6.51 -1.25 -2.36
CA ALA A 296 7.59 -0.60 -3.13
C ALA A 296 7.08 0.27 -4.30
N ARG A 297 6.20 1.22 -4.01
CA ARG A 297 5.44 2.06 -4.92
C ARG A 297 4.92 3.27 -4.15
N VAL A 298 4.36 4.24 -4.87
CA VAL A 298 3.72 5.41 -4.24
C VAL A 298 2.61 4.94 -3.29
N HIS A 299 2.74 5.27 -2.01
CA HIS A 299 1.69 5.09 -1.01
C HIS A 299 0.76 6.31 -0.93
N THR A 300 -0.50 6.10 -0.55
CA THR A 300 -1.52 7.17 -0.53
C THR A 300 -1.16 8.27 0.45
N ALA A 301 -0.38 7.96 1.49
CA ALA A 301 0.13 8.95 2.46
C ALA A 301 0.86 10.14 1.83
N VAL A 302 1.30 10.04 0.56
CA VAL A 302 1.85 11.16 -0.22
C VAL A 302 0.95 12.40 -0.23
N ILE A 303 -0.37 12.24 -0.08
CA ILE A 303 -1.37 13.34 -0.01
C ILE A 303 -1.19 14.29 1.18
N LEU A 304 -0.37 13.91 2.17
CA LEU A 304 -0.04 14.75 3.32
C LEU A 304 1.13 15.69 3.02
N LEU A 305 1.95 15.40 2.01
CA LEU A 305 3.08 16.24 1.65
C LEU A 305 2.60 17.58 1.06
N PRO A 306 3.34 18.68 1.29
CA PRO A 306 3.05 19.96 0.65
C PRO A 306 3.26 19.84 -0.86
N LEU A 307 2.19 20.03 -1.64
CA LEU A 307 2.16 19.79 -3.09
C LEU A 307 3.31 20.47 -3.84
N ASP A 308 3.59 21.73 -3.51
CA ASP A 308 4.54 22.59 -4.24
C ASP A 308 5.99 22.09 -4.12
N ASP A 309 6.27 21.25 -3.13
CA ASP A 309 7.61 20.75 -2.84
C ASP A 309 7.83 19.30 -3.29
N ILE A 310 6.78 18.54 -3.64
CA ILE A 310 6.92 17.09 -3.91
C ILE A 310 7.82 16.84 -5.11
N ALA A 311 7.68 17.60 -6.20
CA ALA A 311 8.42 17.36 -7.44
C ALA A 311 9.94 17.42 -7.27
N ARG A 312 10.45 18.30 -6.38
CA ARG A 312 11.89 18.43 -6.10
C ARG A 312 12.52 17.17 -5.50
N CYS A 313 11.70 16.29 -4.91
CA CYS A 313 12.16 15.04 -4.31
C CYS A 313 12.55 13.98 -5.36
N TYR A 314 12.25 14.22 -6.65
CA TYR A 314 12.47 13.31 -7.78
C TYR A 314 13.62 13.74 -8.71
N SER A 315 14.28 14.86 -8.41
CA SER A 315 15.45 15.34 -9.17
C SER A 315 16.68 14.49 -8.86
N ASP A 316 17.64 14.39 -9.78
CA ASP A 316 18.93 13.72 -9.50
C ASP A 316 19.81 14.60 -8.61
N ASN A 317 20.69 13.98 -7.82
CA ASN A 317 21.53 14.66 -6.84
C ASN A 317 22.69 15.42 -7.53
N THR A 318 22.37 16.47 -8.29
CA THR A 318 23.36 17.25 -9.06
C THR A 318 24.11 18.27 -8.21
N ASP A 319 23.60 18.61 -7.01
CA ASP A 319 24.20 19.61 -6.13
C ASP A 319 24.79 18.96 -4.88
N SER A 320 26.00 19.41 -4.50
CA SER A 320 26.75 19.02 -3.30
C SER A 320 26.10 19.45 -1.96
N VAL A 321 24.84 19.88 -1.99
CA VAL A 321 24.09 20.34 -0.82
C VAL A 321 23.27 19.17 -0.25
N PRO A 322 23.35 18.89 1.07
CA PRO A 322 22.50 17.88 1.70
C PRO A 322 21.02 18.18 1.45
N ARG A 323 20.31 17.29 0.77
CA ARG A 323 18.87 17.43 0.57
C ARG A 323 18.15 17.29 1.91
N HIS A 324 17.43 18.33 2.30
CA HIS A 324 16.48 18.22 3.40
C HIS A 324 15.34 17.28 2.98
N THR A 325 15.11 16.21 3.74
CA THR A 325 13.98 15.30 3.50
C THR A 325 12.66 16.03 3.70
N LEU A 326 11.84 16.07 2.64
CA LEU A 326 10.52 16.69 2.69
C LEU A 326 9.60 15.89 3.61
N ARG A 327 8.97 16.58 4.55
CA ARG A 327 8.01 16.02 5.51
C ARG A 327 6.76 16.88 5.54
N PRO A 328 5.59 16.32 5.86
CA PRO A 328 4.40 17.11 6.13
C PRO A 328 4.63 18.02 7.35
N PRO A 329 4.21 19.29 7.33
CA PRO A 329 4.20 20.16 8.50
C PRO A 329 3.48 19.53 9.71
N ARG A 330 3.91 19.88 10.93
CA ARG A 330 3.35 19.31 12.18
C ARG A 330 1.84 19.49 12.31
N ASP A 331 1.33 20.62 11.81
CA ASP A 331 -0.06 21.05 11.83
C ASP A 331 -0.85 20.59 10.59
N THR A 332 -0.30 19.68 9.78
CA THR A 332 -1.01 19.13 8.62
C THR A 332 -2.33 18.47 9.05
N LEU A 333 -3.43 19.05 8.61
CA LEU A 333 -4.76 18.49 8.85
C LEU A 333 -4.89 17.08 8.24
N PRO A 334 -5.61 16.16 8.89
CA PRO A 334 -5.82 14.83 8.34
C PRO A 334 -6.51 14.88 6.98
N ARG A 335 -6.23 13.87 6.15
CA ARG A 335 -6.91 13.70 4.85
C ARG A 335 -7.95 12.60 4.93
N SER A 336 -9.16 12.91 4.49
CA SER A 336 -10.23 11.94 4.33
C SER A 336 -11.22 12.42 3.26
N TRP A 337 -12.08 11.51 2.81
CA TRP A 337 -12.93 11.71 1.64
C TRP A 337 -14.31 12.17 2.09
N ILE A 338 -14.75 13.36 1.65
CA ILE A 338 -15.90 14.03 2.27
C ILE A 338 -17.18 13.20 2.18
N TYR A 339 -17.46 12.56 1.04
CA TYR A 339 -18.64 11.70 0.88
C TYR A 339 -18.58 10.45 1.75
N ASN A 340 -17.39 9.88 1.94
CA ASN A 340 -17.21 8.80 2.91
C ASN A 340 -17.52 9.28 4.33
N ASP A 341 -17.01 10.45 4.72
CA ASP A 341 -17.23 10.98 6.06
C ASP A 341 -18.72 11.34 6.29
N LEU A 342 -19.38 11.92 5.28
CA LEU A 342 -20.82 12.19 5.31
C LEU A 342 -21.63 10.93 5.63
N ILE A 343 -21.30 9.81 5.00
CA ILE A 343 -22.04 8.56 5.18
C ILE A 343 -21.60 7.83 6.46
N MET A 344 -20.30 7.63 6.64
CA MET A 344 -19.78 6.70 7.66
C MET A 344 -19.59 7.35 9.03
N ARG A 345 -19.42 8.68 9.10
CA ARG A 345 -19.17 9.40 10.36
C ARG A 345 -20.32 10.30 10.77
N TYR A 346 -20.86 11.10 9.85
CA TYR A 346 -21.85 12.11 10.19
C TYR A 346 -23.29 11.57 10.17
N LEU A 347 -23.66 10.73 9.20
CA LEU A 347 -25.01 10.17 9.11
C LEU A 347 -25.47 9.44 10.39
N PRO A 348 -24.64 8.61 11.06
CA PRO A 348 -25.02 7.96 12.32
C PRO A 348 -25.30 8.92 13.48
N LEU A 349 -24.73 10.13 13.44
CA LEU A 349 -24.93 11.17 14.46
C LEU A 349 -26.23 11.93 14.25
N VAL A 350 -26.67 12.07 13.00
CA VAL A 350 -27.89 12.79 12.63
C VAL A 350 -29.13 11.89 12.68
N ILE A 351 -28.99 10.61 12.34
CA ILE A 351 -30.11 9.65 12.33
C ILE A 351 -30.25 8.94 13.69
N PRO A 352 -31.33 9.20 14.46
CA PRO A 352 -31.49 8.61 15.78
C PRO A 352 -31.93 7.14 15.75
N SER A 353 -32.50 6.64 14.66
CA SER A 353 -33.04 5.28 14.57
C SER A 353 -31.97 4.23 14.24
N HIS A 354 -31.70 3.33 15.18
CA HIS A 354 -30.80 2.19 14.97
C HIS A 354 -31.32 1.25 13.87
N GLN A 355 -32.63 1.05 13.79
CA GLN A 355 -33.23 0.18 12.78
C GLN A 355 -33.04 0.75 11.37
N LEU A 356 -33.17 2.07 11.21
CA LEU A 356 -32.92 2.73 9.93
C LEU A 356 -31.44 2.64 9.52
N LEU A 357 -30.52 2.91 10.46
CA LEU A 357 -29.08 2.75 10.21
C LEU A 357 -28.72 1.30 9.85
N ALA A 358 -29.26 0.32 10.56
CA ALA A 358 -29.05 -1.11 10.26
C ALA A 358 -29.58 -1.51 8.88
N THR A 359 -30.72 -0.92 8.46
CA THR A 359 -31.29 -1.14 7.12
C THR A 359 -30.40 -0.56 6.02
N LEU A 360 -29.76 0.59 6.28
CA LEU A 360 -28.81 1.21 5.34
C LEU A 360 -27.50 0.43 5.28
N HIS A 361 -26.84 0.22 6.42
CA HIS A 361 -25.63 -0.58 6.52
C HIS A 361 -25.30 -0.94 7.99
N PRO A 362 -24.99 -2.21 8.34
CA PRO A 362 -24.69 -2.62 9.71
C PRO A 362 -23.56 -1.81 10.38
N SER A 363 -22.49 -1.46 9.66
CA SER A 363 -21.37 -0.69 10.21
C SER A 363 -21.74 0.72 10.69
N LEU A 364 -22.86 1.29 10.24
CA LEU A 364 -23.33 2.59 10.73
C LEU A 364 -23.84 2.52 12.16
N VAL A 365 -24.40 1.36 12.56
CA VAL A 365 -24.79 1.10 13.95
C VAL A 365 -23.54 0.93 14.80
N GLU A 366 -22.57 0.17 14.30
CA GLU A 366 -21.31 -0.10 15.01
C GLU A 366 -20.57 1.20 15.34
N TYR A 367 -20.48 2.13 14.40
CA TYR A 367 -19.86 3.44 14.63
C TYR A 367 -20.48 4.19 15.80
N ARG A 368 -21.81 4.14 15.95
CA ARG A 368 -22.53 4.81 17.04
C ARG A 368 -22.34 4.12 18.39
N THR A 369 -22.22 2.81 18.40
CA THR A 369 -22.06 2.02 19.63
C THR A 369 -20.61 1.91 20.11
N ARG A 370 -19.64 2.33 19.30
CA ARG A 370 -18.22 2.35 19.67
C ARG A 370 -17.96 3.49 20.67
N HIS A 371 -17.64 3.10 21.90
CA HIS A 371 -17.29 4.05 22.97
C HIS A 371 -15.84 4.54 22.89
N ASP A 372 -14.96 3.80 22.20
CA ASP A 372 -13.54 4.11 22.06
C ASP A 372 -13.19 4.47 20.61
N LEU A 373 -13.66 5.63 20.14
CA LEU A 373 -13.19 6.16 18.86
C LEU A 373 -11.72 6.53 19.00
N ARG A 374 -10.90 6.07 18.04
CA ARG A 374 -9.50 6.53 17.98
C ARG A 374 -9.48 8.04 17.72
N PRO A 375 -8.47 8.80 18.17
CA PRO A 375 -8.41 10.26 17.97
C PRO A 375 -8.51 10.71 16.49
N ASN A 376 -8.22 9.83 15.54
CA ASN A 376 -8.40 10.09 14.10
C ASN A 376 -9.80 9.78 13.56
N GLU A 377 -10.65 9.11 14.32
CA GLU A 377 -12.04 8.76 14.00
C GLU A 377 -13.05 9.72 14.62
N ASP A 378 -12.58 10.68 15.44
CA ASP A 378 -13.39 11.74 16.04
C ASP A 378 -14.17 12.51 14.96
N PRO A 379 -15.51 12.50 14.97
CA PRO A 379 -16.30 13.21 13.97
C PRO A 379 -16.08 14.73 14.00
N MET A 380 -15.66 15.31 15.12
CA MET A 380 -15.45 16.76 15.25
C MET A 380 -14.08 17.23 14.75
N LYS A 381 -13.17 16.32 14.40
CA LYS A 381 -11.87 16.68 13.84
C LYS A 381 -12.03 17.20 12.41
N LEU A 382 -11.55 18.42 12.15
CA LEU A 382 -11.53 18.98 10.80
C LEU A 382 -10.60 18.15 9.90
N ARG A 383 -11.07 17.85 8.68
CA ARG A 383 -10.34 17.08 7.67
C ARG A 383 -10.42 17.74 6.30
N VAL A 384 -9.46 17.42 5.45
CA VAL A 384 -9.39 17.95 4.08
C VAL A 384 -9.56 16.80 3.09
N ASP A 385 -10.43 17.00 2.10
CA ASP A 385 -10.54 16.08 0.97
C ASP A 385 -9.33 16.27 0.03
N PRO A 386 -8.47 15.25 -0.15
CA PRO A 386 -7.26 15.38 -0.95
C PRO A 386 -7.55 15.56 -2.45
N THR A 387 -8.77 15.26 -2.90
CA THR A 387 -9.18 15.39 -4.29
C THR A 387 -9.77 16.77 -4.60
N LEU A 388 -10.27 17.49 -3.59
CA LEU A 388 -10.79 18.84 -3.72
C LEU A 388 -9.69 19.89 -3.53
N VAL A 389 -9.21 20.44 -4.64
CA VAL A 389 -8.22 21.54 -4.64
C VAL A 389 -8.80 22.69 -5.46
N ALA A 390 -8.67 23.92 -4.97
CA ALA A 390 -9.37 25.09 -5.51
C ALA A 390 -9.05 25.41 -6.98
N ASP A 391 -7.81 25.20 -7.40
CA ASP A 391 -7.31 25.43 -8.76
C ASP A 391 -7.48 24.22 -9.69
N ASP A 392 -7.95 23.08 -9.17
CA ASP A 392 -8.13 21.83 -9.92
C ASP A 392 -9.25 20.97 -9.31
N TRP A 393 -10.46 21.51 -9.27
CA TRP A 393 -11.60 20.92 -8.55
C TRP A 393 -12.39 19.88 -9.38
N LEU A 394 -12.24 19.85 -10.70
CA LEU A 394 -13.00 18.95 -11.57
C LEU A 394 -12.80 17.45 -11.24
N PRO A 395 -11.58 16.96 -10.91
CA PRO A 395 -11.38 15.59 -10.44
C PRO A 395 -12.24 15.21 -9.24
N PHE A 396 -12.50 16.13 -8.32
CA PHE A 396 -13.38 15.87 -7.16
C PHE A 396 -14.82 15.60 -7.62
N LEU A 397 -15.36 16.42 -8.52
CA LEU A 397 -16.71 16.18 -9.04
C LEU A 397 -16.79 14.89 -9.84
N VAL A 398 -15.80 14.64 -10.69
CA VAL A 398 -15.74 13.41 -11.48
C VAL A 398 -15.69 12.19 -10.57
N LEU A 399 -14.86 12.21 -9.53
CA LEU A 399 -14.75 11.09 -8.58
C LEU A 399 -16.12 10.70 -8.02
N TRP A 400 -16.87 11.67 -7.51
CA TRP A 400 -18.11 11.41 -6.76
C TRP A 400 -19.37 11.30 -7.62
N HIS A 401 -19.43 12.03 -8.73
CA HIS A 401 -20.65 12.15 -9.53
C HIS A 401 -20.60 11.40 -10.85
N LEU A 402 -19.43 10.95 -11.29
CA LEU A 402 -19.27 10.22 -12.54
C LEU A 402 -18.61 8.86 -12.32
N TRP A 403 -17.41 8.84 -11.74
CA TRP A 403 -16.57 7.66 -11.65
C TRP A 403 -17.14 6.61 -10.67
N TRP A 404 -17.36 6.96 -9.40
CA TRP A 404 -17.95 6.02 -8.43
C TRP A 404 -19.32 5.48 -8.90
N PRO A 405 -20.27 6.34 -9.32
CA PRO A 405 -21.55 5.88 -9.86
C PRO A 405 -21.40 4.94 -11.06
N ALA A 406 -20.56 5.29 -12.05
CA ALA A 406 -20.37 4.47 -13.23
C ALA A 406 -19.77 3.10 -12.91
N VAL A 407 -18.75 3.04 -12.04
CA VAL A 407 -18.12 1.78 -11.63
C VAL A 407 -19.12 0.92 -10.86
N LEU A 408 -19.86 1.47 -9.90
CA LEU A 408 -20.83 0.70 -9.12
C LEU A 408 -21.99 0.18 -9.98
N VAL A 409 -22.53 1.00 -10.89
CA VAL A 409 -23.58 0.58 -11.83
C VAL A 409 -23.06 -0.51 -12.77
N SER A 410 -21.85 -0.36 -13.30
CA SER A 410 -21.23 -1.37 -14.17
C SER A 410 -21.06 -2.71 -13.45
N ARG A 411 -20.57 -2.70 -12.20
CA ARG A 411 -20.42 -3.91 -11.38
C ARG A 411 -21.75 -4.56 -11.06
N TRP A 412 -22.75 -3.76 -10.68
CA TRP A 412 -24.11 -4.22 -10.44
C TRP A 412 -24.72 -4.87 -11.68
N TRP A 413 -24.59 -4.23 -12.85
CA TRP A 413 -25.07 -4.77 -14.13
C TRP A 413 -24.39 -6.10 -14.51
N GLN A 414 -23.11 -6.26 -14.18
CA GLN A 414 -22.36 -7.51 -14.38
C GLN A 414 -22.68 -8.59 -13.34
N GLY A 415 -23.58 -8.33 -12.38
CA GLY A 415 -23.91 -9.25 -11.30
C GLY A 415 -22.76 -9.49 -10.31
N LYS A 416 -21.72 -8.64 -10.34
CA LYS A 416 -20.57 -8.76 -9.43
C LYS A 416 -20.95 -8.24 -8.06
N LYS A 417 -20.72 -9.07 -7.05
CA LYS A 417 -20.90 -8.71 -5.64
C LYS A 417 -19.60 -8.13 -5.09
N TRP A 418 -19.72 -7.29 -4.07
CA TRP A 418 -18.57 -6.73 -3.36
C TRP A 418 -18.83 -6.74 -1.85
N THR A 419 -17.75 -6.87 -1.09
CA THR A 419 -17.78 -6.85 0.38
C THR A 419 -17.39 -5.49 0.94
N ARG A 420 -16.46 -4.78 0.30
CA ARG A 420 -15.89 -3.52 0.80
C ARG A 420 -15.55 -2.56 -0.34
N LEU A 421 -15.60 -1.27 -0.04
CA LEU A 421 -15.19 -0.18 -0.93
C LEU A 421 -14.15 0.68 -0.21
N ASN A 422 -13.00 0.89 -0.83
CA ASN A 422 -11.96 1.75 -0.30
C ASN A 422 -11.83 2.98 -1.21
N VAL A 423 -12.37 4.11 -0.75
CA VAL A 423 -12.37 5.36 -1.52
C VAL A 423 -11.00 6.01 -1.61
N SER A 424 -10.09 5.72 -0.67
CA SER A 424 -8.75 6.31 -0.67
C SER A 424 -7.90 5.81 -1.81
N THR A 425 -7.98 4.51 -2.07
CA THR A 425 -7.27 3.79 -3.14
C THR A 425 -8.11 3.66 -4.40
N GLY A 426 -9.43 3.82 -4.30
CA GLY A 426 -10.37 3.52 -5.36
C GLY A 426 -10.73 2.04 -5.48
N ARG A 427 -10.30 1.17 -4.56
CA ARG A 427 -10.45 -0.28 -4.73
C ARG A 427 -11.84 -0.77 -4.35
N ILE A 428 -12.36 -1.72 -5.13
CA ILE A 428 -13.54 -2.54 -4.81
C ILE A 428 -13.05 -3.95 -4.45
N PHE A 429 -13.48 -4.46 -3.30
CA PHE A 429 -13.20 -5.83 -2.88
C PHE A 429 -14.40 -6.69 -3.26
N GLU A 430 -14.23 -7.56 -4.25
CA GLU A 430 -15.29 -8.48 -4.72
C GLU A 430 -15.61 -9.53 -3.64
N ALA A 431 -16.81 -10.11 -3.70
CA ALA A 431 -17.35 -11.03 -2.69
C ALA A 431 -17.33 -12.50 -3.12
#